data_AF-A0AAD1X5Y9-F1
#
_entry.id   AF-A0AAD1X5Y9-F1
#
_cell.length_a   1.000
_cell.length_b   1.000
_cell.length_c   1.000
_cell.angle_alpha   90.00
_cell.angle_beta   90.00
_cell.angle_gamma   90.00
#
_symmetry.space_group_name_H-M   'P 1'
#
loop_
_entity.id
_entity.type
_entity.pdbx_description
1 polymer ?
#
loop_
_entity_poly.entity_id
_entity_poly.type
_entity_poly.pdbx_seq_one_letter_code
_entity_poly.pdbx_strand_id
1 'polypeptide(L)'
;MNQPFKNLDQGFEPDGRSTRVNDRYDPYSRPLVPEGSSGNLKTMQQGYHICILVLAFINLIVVWMAYGAVSGYSASLNDFKTNWSLKPIVDIKTGLSRCPGGYEDLIIDRWPGTSTGCDCSHAWGFYPNLQTGRCDVNETNDGCRTVSSTASMPLNKFYSYRICAKRQGDPFNRAVRPTKMFGVTKCPGGYKICGSGEPKDQYCVSQGSPCPINSIIISDTSSTFSNTDSQIPQENDDHYTKLNLDSGVVLAFSYSKAGGLPIVRMKLTEGGVCANPEEVGTSKGRYLYKLLRSWDKQL
;
A
#
# COMPACT_ATOMS: atom_id res chain seq x y z
N MET A 1 3.57 2.76 53.95
CA MET A 1 2.11 2.55 54.11
C MET A 1 1.70 1.51 53.07
N ASN A 2 1.60 0.27 53.54
CA ASN A 2 1.34 -0.92 52.73
C ASN A 2 -0.18 -1.10 52.58
N GLN A 3 -0.67 -1.29 51.35
CA GLN A 3 -1.96 -1.91 51.12
C GLN A 3 -1.77 -3.20 50.31
N PRO A 4 -2.40 -4.32 50.72
CA PRO A 4 -2.26 -5.60 50.04
C PRO A 4 -3.23 -5.72 48.86
N PHE A 5 -2.72 -6.28 47.77
CA PHE A 5 -3.47 -6.63 46.56
C PHE A 5 -4.44 -7.79 46.85
N LYS A 6 -5.71 -7.60 46.45
CA LYS A 6 -6.71 -8.67 46.37
C LYS A 6 -6.52 -9.43 45.06
N ASN A 7 -6.28 -10.74 45.18
CA ASN A 7 -6.34 -11.71 44.10
C ASN A 7 -7.79 -11.83 43.59
N LEU A 8 -7.96 -11.76 42.27
CA LEU A 8 -9.19 -12.15 41.56
C LEU A 8 -8.85 -13.39 40.75
N ASP A 9 -9.00 -14.54 41.41
CA ASP A 9 -9.15 -15.84 40.77
C ASP A 9 -10.54 -15.88 40.12
N GLN A 10 -10.60 -15.86 38.79
CA GLN A 10 -11.79 -16.26 38.05
C GLN A 10 -11.49 -17.59 37.38
N GLY A 11 -12.15 -18.63 37.91
CA GLY A 11 -12.08 -19.99 37.46
C GLY A 11 -12.60 -20.15 36.03
N PHE A 12 -11.85 -20.90 35.23
CA PHE A 12 -12.33 -21.50 34.01
C PHE A 12 -12.60 -22.97 34.34
N GLU A 13 -13.87 -23.35 34.41
CA GLU A 13 -14.32 -24.75 34.47
C GLU A 13 -14.11 -25.39 33.10
N PRO A 14 -13.31 -26.47 32.96
CA PRO A 14 -13.42 -27.36 31.82
C PRO A 14 -14.49 -28.41 32.12
N ASP A 15 -15.61 -28.33 31.42
CA ASP A 15 -16.65 -29.36 31.44
C ASP A 15 -16.13 -30.66 30.80
N GLY A 16 -15.48 -31.46 31.65
CA GLY A 16 -14.97 -32.78 31.34
C GLY A 16 -16.10 -33.80 31.29
N ARG A 17 -16.82 -33.89 30.16
CA ARG A 17 -17.73 -35.01 29.90
C ARG A 17 -16.97 -36.18 29.28
N SER A 18 -16.29 -36.92 30.14
CA SER A 18 -15.64 -38.21 29.85
C SER A 18 -16.70 -39.32 29.84
N THR A 19 -17.29 -39.62 28.69
CA THR A 19 -18.02 -40.90 28.49
C THR A 19 -17.01 -42.03 28.30
N ARG A 20 -16.65 -42.69 29.40
CA ARG A 20 -15.99 -44.01 29.36
C ARG A 20 -17.01 -45.05 28.90
N VAL A 21 -16.96 -45.40 27.63
CA VAL A 21 -17.54 -46.65 27.12
C VAL A 21 -16.49 -47.74 27.35
N ASN A 22 -16.74 -48.58 28.36
CA ASN A 22 -15.96 -49.79 28.64
C ASN A 22 -16.45 -50.90 27.70
N ASP A 23 -16.00 -50.88 26.46
CA ASP A 23 -16.14 -52.04 25.57
C ASP A 23 -14.98 -52.99 25.84
N ARG A 24 -15.31 -54.17 26.39
CA ARG A 24 -14.42 -55.32 26.51
C ARG A 24 -13.96 -55.72 25.11
N TYR A 25 -12.76 -55.29 24.75
CA TYR A 25 -12.07 -55.74 23.55
C TYR A 25 -11.62 -57.18 23.76
N ASP A 26 -12.24 -58.14 23.06
CA ASP A 26 -11.87 -59.54 23.04
C ASP A 26 -10.71 -59.74 22.04
N PRO A 27 -9.46 -59.97 22.48
CA PRO A 27 -8.29 -59.93 21.62
C PRO A 27 -8.12 -61.16 20.71
N TYR A 28 -9.08 -62.10 20.68
CA TYR A 28 -8.95 -63.36 19.93
C TYR A 28 -10.00 -63.59 18.83
N SER A 29 -10.91 -62.65 18.61
CA SER A 29 -11.82 -62.71 17.47
C SER A 29 -11.08 -62.30 16.19
N ARG A 30 -10.31 -63.22 15.59
CA ARG A 30 -9.85 -63.04 14.19
C ARG A 30 -11.07 -63.19 13.29
N PRO A 31 -11.56 -62.12 12.65
CA PRO A 31 -12.62 -62.27 11.66
C PRO A 31 -12.09 -63.21 10.57
N LEU A 32 -12.81 -64.29 10.32
CA LEU A 32 -12.57 -65.20 9.21
C LEU A 32 -12.69 -64.38 7.93
N VAL A 33 -11.54 -64.10 7.31
CA VAL A 33 -11.48 -63.39 6.03
C VAL A 33 -12.03 -64.35 4.98
N PRO A 34 -13.14 -64.04 4.29
CA PRO A 34 -13.63 -64.89 3.21
C PRO A 34 -12.60 -64.94 2.08
N GLU A 35 -11.93 -66.08 1.96
CA GLU A 35 -11.08 -66.44 0.82
C GLU A 35 -11.96 -66.61 -0.43
N GLY A 36 -12.28 -65.51 -1.11
CA GLY A 36 -13.20 -65.62 -2.25
C GLY A 36 -13.44 -64.38 -3.10
N SER A 37 -12.56 -63.37 -3.08
CA SER A 37 -12.75 -62.18 -3.94
C SER A 37 -11.42 -61.52 -4.33
N SER A 38 -10.50 -62.30 -4.90
CA SER A 38 -9.20 -61.78 -5.38
C SER A 38 -9.30 -60.95 -6.67
N GLY A 39 -10.44 -61.01 -7.37
CA GLY A 39 -10.67 -60.27 -8.62
C GLY A 39 -10.98 -58.79 -8.43
N ASN A 40 -11.74 -58.42 -7.40
CA ASN A 40 -12.23 -57.04 -7.20
C ASN A 40 -11.24 -56.13 -6.46
N LEU A 41 -10.23 -56.70 -5.80
CA LEU A 41 -9.22 -55.91 -5.07
C LEU A 41 -8.27 -55.17 -6.02
N LYS A 42 -7.89 -55.79 -7.15
CA LYS A 42 -7.00 -55.18 -8.14
C LYS A 42 -7.66 -54.03 -8.88
N THR A 43 -8.94 -54.14 -9.20
CA THR A 43 -9.72 -53.07 -9.86
C THR A 43 -9.94 -51.89 -8.91
N MET A 44 -10.22 -52.15 -7.63
CA MET A 44 -10.31 -51.10 -6.60
C MET A 44 -8.97 -50.38 -6.40
N GLN A 45 -7.85 -51.13 -6.35
CA GLN A 45 -6.52 -50.55 -6.21
C GLN A 45 -6.13 -49.69 -7.42
N GLN A 46 -6.43 -50.13 -8.64
CA GLN A 46 -6.19 -49.35 -9.86
C GLN A 46 -7.01 -48.05 -9.88
N GLY A 47 -8.29 -48.10 -9.51
CA GLY A 47 -9.14 -46.91 -9.39
C GLY A 47 -8.58 -45.88 -8.40
N TYR A 48 -8.08 -46.34 -7.25
CA TYR A 48 -7.47 -45.46 -6.25
C TYR A 48 -6.22 -44.74 -6.77
N HIS A 49 -5.32 -45.45 -7.47
CA HIS A 49 -4.14 -44.83 -8.06
C HIS A 49 -4.50 -43.79 -9.14
N ILE A 50 -5.52 -44.06 -9.96
CA ILE A 50 -6.01 -43.10 -10.96
C ILE A 50 -6.54 -41.84 -10.27
N CYS A 51 -7.35 -41.98 -9.20
CA CYS A 51 -7.85 -40.84 -8.43
C CYS A 51 -6.72 -39.99 -7.84
N ILE A 52 -5.67 -40.62 -7.27
CA ILE A 52 -4.50 -39.90 -6.77
C ILE A 52 -3.81 -39.13 -7.89
N LEU A 53 -3.59 -39.75 -9.05
CA LEU A 53 -2.94 -39.09 -10.19
C LEU A 53 -3.76 -37.90 -10.70
N VAL A 54 -5.08 -38.04 -10.78
CA VAL A 54 -5.98 -36.94 -11.16
C VAL A 54 -5.92 -35.80 -10.14
N LEU A 55 -5.98 -36.09 -8.84
CA LEU A 55 -5.87 -35.06 -7.80
C LEU A 55 -4.50 -34.37 -7.81
N ALA A 56 -3.41 -35.11 -8.02
CA ALA A 56 -2.07 -34.55 -8.15
C ALA A 56 -1.96 -33.61 -9.36
N PHE A 57 -2.54 -34.01 -10.50
CA PHE A 57 -2.57 -33.20 -11.71
C PHE A 57 -3.39 -31.91 -11.52
N ILE A 58 -4.56 -31.99 -10.87
CA ILE A 58 -5.36 -30.80 -10.53
C ILE A 58 -4.57 -29.85 -9.63
N ASN A 59 -3.89 -30.35 -8.60
CA ASN A 59 -3.06 -29.52 -7.73
C ASN A 59 -1.91 -28.84 -8.49
N LEU A 60 -1.28 -29.54 -9.44
CA LEU A 60 -0.25 -28.97 -10.29
C LEU A 60 -0.79 -27.79 -11.12
N ILE A 61 -1.98 -27.94 -11.71
CA ILE A 61 -2.64 -26.87 -12.47
C ILE A 61 -2.94 -25.67 -11.57
N VAL A 62 -3.47 -25.88 -10.37
CA VAL A 62 -3.76 -24.80 -9.42
C VAL A 62 -2.49 -24.08 -8.99
N VAL A 63 -1.41 -24.81 -8.68
CA VAL A 63 -0.11 -24.21 -8.34
C VAL A 63 0.46 -23.41 -9.51
N TRP A 64 0.33 -23.91 -10.75
CA TRP A 64 0.78 -23.20 -11.94
C TRP A 64 0.00 -21.90 -12.18
N MET A 65 -1.33 -21.92 -12.04
CA MET A 65 -2.16 -20.71 -12.14
C MET A 65 -1.84 -19.71 -11.03
N ALA A 66 -1.66 -20.19 -9.79
CA ALA A 66 -1.27 -19.36 -8.66
C ALA A 66 0.11 -18.73 -8.87
N TYR A 67 1.07 -19.47 -9.43
CA TYR A 67 2.39 -18.95 -9.78
C TYR A 67 2.30 -17.87 -10.87
N GLY A 68 1.49 -18.08 -11.91
CA GLY A 68 1.22 -17.07 -12.93
C GLY A 68 0.69 -15.78 -12.33
N ALA A 69 -0.33 -15.88 -11.46
CA ALA A 69 -0.87 -14.72 -10.74
C ALA A 69 0.18 -14.04 -9.85
N VAL A 70 0.89 -14.79 -9.00
CA VAL A 70 1.92 -14.29 -8.08
C VAL A 70 3.09 -13.65 -8.81
N SER A 71 3.49 -14.19 -9.96
CA SER A 71 4.60 -13.64 -10.75
C SER A 71 4.34 -12.20 -11.20
N GLY A 72 3.07 -11.84 -11.47
CA GLY A 72 2.66 -10.46 -11.73
C GLY A 72 2.82 -9.54 -10.52
N TYR A 73 2.68 -10.06 -9.30
CA TYR A 73 2.89 -9.31 -8.05
C TYR A 73 4.35 -9.19 -7.62
N SER A 74 5.28 -9.89 -8.26
CA SER A 74 6.70 -9.86 -7.89
C SER A 74 7.30 -8.44 -7.96
N ALA A 75 6.84 -7.62 -8.91
CA ALA A 75 7.20 -6.20 -8.98
C ALA A 75 6.73 -5.42 -7.74
N SER A 76 5.47 -5.59 -7.33
CA SER A 76 4.91 -4.95 -6.14
C SER A 76 5.60 -5.41 -4.85
N LEU A 77 5.94 -6.70 -4.72
CA LEU A 77 6.68 -7.21 -3.57
C LEU A 77 8.10 -6.64 -3.50
N ASN A 78 8.77 -6.49 -4.64
CA ASN A 78 10.06 -5.82 -4.71
C ASN A 78 9.94 -4.34 -4.33
N ASP A 79 8.86 -3.66 -4.73
CA ASP A 79 8.57 -2.29 -4.30
C ASP A 79 8.37 -2.20 -2.78
N PHE A 80 7.65 -3.14 -2.15
CA PHE A 80 7.53 -3.17 -0.69
C PHE A 80 8.87 -3.41 0.00
N LYS A 81 9.65 -4.38 -0.48
CA LYS A 81 10.96 -4.71 0.09
C LYS A 81 11.94 -3.56 -0.03
N THR A 82 11.97 -2.89 -1.18
CA THR A 82 12.79 -1.70 -1.39
C THR A 82 12.31 -0.55 -0.51
N ASN A 83 11.01 -0.28 -0.44
CA ASN A 83 10.45 0.74 0.44
C ASN A 83 10.76 0.49 1.92
N TRP A 84 10.72 -0.76 2.39
CA TRP A 84 11.05 -1.11 3.78
C TRP A 84 12.54 -0.96 4.13
N SER A 85 13.40 -0.97 3.11
CA SER A 85 14.83 -0.71 3.26
C SER A 85 15.17 0.77 3.31
N LEU A 86 14.23 1.65 2.93
CA LEU A 86 14.41 3.09 2.99
C LEU A 86 14.31 3.59 4.43
N LYS A 87 15.12 4.61 4.73
CA LYS A 87 15.05 5.35 5.99
C LYS A 87 13.83 6.27 6.00
N PRO A 88 13.17 6.45 7.15
CA PRO A 88 12.02 7.34 7.26
C PRO A 88 12.40 8.80 7.00
N ILE A 89 11.42 9.56 6.56
CA ILE A 89 11.52 11.01 6.34
C ILE A 89 11.43 11.68 7.71
N VAL A 90 12.41 12.51 8.05
CA VAL A 90 12.50 13.22 9.33
C VAL A 90 12.40 14.73 9.20
N ASP A 91 12.46 15.24 7.97
CA ASP A 91 12.28 16.66 7.67
C ASP A 91 11.92 16.84 6.20
N ILE A 92 11.15 17.90 5.89
CA ILE A 92 10.78 18.29 4.54
C ILE A 92 11.12 19.77 4.35
N LYS A 93 11.75 20.11 3.22
CA LYS A 93 12.07 21.46 2.80
C LYS A 93 11.72 21.68 1.34
N THR A 94 11.70 22.93 0.92
CA THR A 94 11.63 23.30 -0.50
C THR A 94 13.00 23.69 -1.03
N GLY A 95 13.23 23.47 -2.31
CA GLY A 95 14.37 23.99 -3.07
C GLY A 95 13.91 24.53 -4.41
N LEU A 96 14.58 25.53 -4.98
CA LEU A 96 14.17 26.09 -6.28
C LEU A 96 14.60 25.18 -7.45
N SER A 97 15.91 25.00 -7.61
CA SER A 97 16.48 24.19 -8.69
C SER A 97 16.95 22.80 -8.24
N ARG A 98 17.39 22.69 -6.98
CA ARG A 98 17.94 21.47 -6.36
C ARG A 98 17.62 21.43 -4.88
N CYS A 99 17.66 20.23 -4.30
CA CYS A 99 17.51 20.07 -2.87
C CYS A 99 18.74 20.58 -2.08
N PRO A 100 18.55 21.15 -0.89
CA PRO A 100 19.65 21.55 -0.01
C PRO A 100 20.56 20.36 0.35
N GLY A 101 21.80 20.65 0.76
CA GLY A 101 22.74 19.60 1.17
C GLY A 101 22.18 18.69 2.26
N GLY A 102 22.25 17.37 2.05
CA GLY A 102 21.70 16.37 2.96
C GLY A 102 20.19 16.10 2.78
N TYR A 103 19.56 16.70 1.77
CA TYR A 103 18.19 16.41 1.34
C TYR A 103 18.20 15.84 -0.08
N GLU A 104 17.19 15.05 -0.40
CA GLU A 104 16.94 14.47 -1.71
C GLU A 104 15.53 14.80 -2.19
N ASP A 105 15.24 14.62 -3.48
CA ASP A 105 13.89 14.83 -4.01
C ASP A 105 12.90 13.89 -3.28
N LEU A 106 11.83 14.44 -2.71
CA LEU A 106 10.81 13.66 -1.99
C LEU A 106 10.01 12.76 -2.95
N ILE A 107 9.76 13.27 -4.16
CA ILE A 107 9.06 12.59 -5.24
C ILE A 107 10.10 12.25 -6.31
N ILE A 108 10.44 10.96 -6.41
CA ILE A 108 11.41 10.43 -7.38
C ILE A 108 10.76 9.80 -8.61
N ASP A 109 9.43 9.81 -8.66
CA ASP A 109 8.69 9.19 -9.75
C ASP A 109 8.79 10.02 -11.04
N ARG A 110 8.50 9.35 -12.15
CA ARG A 110 8.41 9.97 -13.48
C ARG A 110 7.00 9.84 -13.98
N TRP A 111 6.50 10.90 -14.60
CA TRP A 111 5.34 10.79 -15.45
C TRP A 111 5.78 10.04 -16.72
N PRO A 112 5.09 8.96 -17.11
CA PRO A 112 5.50 8.14 -18.25
C PRO A 112 5.41 8.87 -19.58
N GLY A 113 4.67 10.00 -19.63
CA GLY A 113 4.36 10.69 -20.87
C GLY A 113 3.01 10.23 -21.44
N THR A 114 2.75 10.63 -22.67
CA THR A 114 1.57 10.21 -23.44
C THR A 114 1.99 9.66 -24.79
N SER A 115 1.22 8.71 -25.31
CA SER A 115 1.33 8.31 -26.72
C SER A 115 0.65 9.35 -27.62
N THR A 116 1.00 9.37 -28.90
CA THR A 116 0.25 10.15 -29.89
C THR A 116 -1.21 9.69 -29.90
N GLY A 117 -2.15 10.63 -29.98
CA GLY A 117 -3.58 10.35 -30.00
C GLY A 117 -4.33 11.15 -31.05
N CYS A 118 -5.56 10.75 -31.33
CA CYS A 118 -6.51 11.48 -32.15
C CYS A 118 -7.69 11.91 -31.28
N ASP A 119 -7.89 13.23 -31.14
CA ASP A 119 -8.93 13.85 -30.34
C ASP A 119 -10.07 14.30 -31.26
N CYS A 120 -11.19 13.60 -31.17
CA CYS A 120 -12.42 13.83 -31.93
C CYS A 120 -13.53 14.41 -31.05
N SER A 121 -13.22 14.96 -29.87
CA SER A 121 -14.22 15.51 -28.94
C SER A 121 -15.08 16.65 -29.51
N HIS A 122 -14.63 17.25 -30.61
CA HIS A 122 -15.32 18.30 -31.35
C HIS A 122 -15.65 17.92 -32.80
N ALA A 123 -15.47 16.64 -33.15
CA ALA A 123 -15.79 16.16 -34.49
C ALA A 123 -17.30 16.03 -34.69
N TRP A 124 -17.76 16.13 -35.94
CA TRP A 124 -19.19 16.08 -36.28
C TRP A 124 -19.70 14.64 -36.47
N GLY A 125 -18.79 13.66 -36.60
CA GLY A 125 -19.08 12.24 -36.78
C GLY A 125 -19.16 11.41 -35.49
N PHE A 126 -19.54 10.14 -35.64
CA PHE A 126 -19.58 9.16 -34.54
C PHE A 126 -18.20 8.54 -34.27
N TYR A 127 -17.20 9.37 -34.01
CA TYR A 127 -15.86 8.91 -33.62
C TYR A 127 -15.75 8.79 -32.10
N PRO A 128 -14.90 7.89 -31.58
CA PRO A 128 -14.49 7.94 -30.18
C PRO A 128 -13.86 9.31 -29.87
N ASN A 129 -14.26 9.94 -28.76
CA ASN A 129 -13.73 11.27 -28.37
C ASN A 129 -12.19 11.33 -28.34
N LEU A 130 -11.54 10.22 -27.99
CA LEU A 130 -10.08 10.10 -27.97
C LEU A 130 -9.67 8.67 -28.29
N GLN A 131 -8.75 8.51 -29.22
CA GLN A 131 -8.15 7.23 -29.56
C GLN A 131 -6.62 7.33 -29.66
N THR A 132 -5.93 6.21 -29.52
CA THR A 132 -4.47 6.14 -29.68
C THR A 132 -4.10 6.12 -31.16
N GLY A 133 -3.01 6.80 -31.53
CA GLY A 133 -2.54 6.90 -32.91
C GLY A 133 -2.78 8.29 -33.51
N ARG A 134 -2.42 8.46 -34.78
CA ARG A 134 -2.69 9.70 -35.53
C ARG A 134 -4.10 9.66 -36.10
N CYS A 135 -4.74 10.83 -36.25
CA CYS A 135 -5.98 10.89 -37.00
C CYS A 135 -5.72 10.55 -38.47
N ASP A 136 -6.64 9.82 -39.08
CA ASP A 136 -6.65 9.67 -40.52
C ASP A 136 -7.21 10.92 -41.22
N VAL A 137 -7.24 10.88 -42.55
CA VAL A 137 -7.70 12.02 -43.37
C VAL A 137 -9.19 12.29 -43.19
N ASN A 138 -10.02 11.25 -43.03
CA ASN A 138 -11.47 11.41 -42.87
C ASN A 138 -11.79 11.99 -41.50
N GLU A 139 -11.16 11.47 -40.46
CA GLU A 139 -11.25 11.97 -39.10
C GLU A 139 -10.82 13.44 -39.03
N THR A 140 -9.72 13.80 -39.68
CA THR A 140 -9.24 15.18 -39.72
C THR A 140 -10.23 16.10 -40.46
N ASN A 141 -10.81 15.63 -41.57
CA ASN A 141 -11.83 16.37 -42.32
C ASN A 141 -13.13 16.56 -41.52
N ASP A 142 -13.46 15.61 -40.64
CA ASP A 142 -14.63 15.66 -39.76
C ASP A 142 -14.39 16.47 -38.47
N GLY A 143 -13.21 17.07 -38.32
CA GLY A 143 -12.85 17.97 -37.22
C GLY A 143 -12.03 17.34 -36.10
N CYS A 144 -11.56 16.10 -36.25
CA CYS A 144 -10.61 15.52 -35.31
C CYS A 144 -9.22 16.17 -35.43
N ARG A 145 -8.46 16.15 -34.33
CA ARG A 145 -7.07 16.66 -34.30
C ARG A 145 -6.09 15.61 -33.79
N THR A 146 -4.96 15.48 -34.47
CA THR A 146 -3.85 14.68 -33.96
C THR A 146 -3.19 15.42 -32.79
N VAL A 147 -3.12 14.78 -31.64
CA VAL A 147 -2.44 15.23 -30.43
C VAL A 147 -1.10 14.52 -30.34
N SER A 148 -0.02 15.31 -30.34
CA SER A 148 1.35 14.79 -30.23
C SER A 148 1.57 14.04 -28.90
N SER A 149 2.44 13.03 -28.93
CA SER A 149 2.95 12.39 -27.72
C SER A 149 3.76 13.36 -26.88
N THR A 150 3.63 13.29 -25.56
CA THR A 150 4.49 14.00 -24.61
C THR A 150 5.49 13.02 -24.00
N ALA A 151 6.77 13.37 -23.98
CA ALA A 151 7.82 12.50 -23.43
C ALA A 151 7.72 12.33 -21.91
N SER A 152 8.30 11.24 -21.39
CA SER A 152 8.43 11.02 -19.95
C SER A 152 9.22 12.15 -19.28
N MET A 153 8.69 12.68 -18.19
CA MET A 153 9.31 13.76 -17.41
C MET A 153 9.34 13.41 -15.91
N PRO A 154 10.35 13.87 -15.15
CA PRO A 154 10.39 13.64 -13.70
C PRO A 154 9.29 14.43 -12.98
N LEU A 155 8.65 13.86 -11.95
CA LEU A 155 7.63 14.51 -11.12
C LEU A 155 8.21 15.18 -9.87
N ASN A 156 9.51 15.50 -9.90
CA ASN A 156 10.22 16.08 -8.75
C ASN A 156 10.06 17.60 -8.62
N LYS A 157 9.32 18.24 -9.54
CA LYS A 157 9.06 19.67 -9.52
C LYS A 157 7.57 19.94 -9.33
N PHE A 158 7.27 20.81 -8.39
CA PHE A 158 5.94 21.24 -8.04
C PHE A 158 5.88 22.76 -8.23
N TYR A 159 5.24 23.22 -9.31
CA TYR A 159 5.36 24.60 -9.80
C TYR A 159 6.84 24.98 -10.01
N SER A 160 7.31 25.98 -9.25
CA SER A 160 8.68 26.50 -9.28
C SER A 160 9.61 25.83 -8.26
N TYR A 161 9.10 24.91 -7.43
CA TYR A 161 9.82 24.34 -6.30
C TYR A 161 9.99 22.83 -6.43
N ARG A 162 11.06 22.31 -5.84
CA ARG A 162 11.24 20.90 -5.54
C ARG A 162 10.90 20.67 -4.08
N ILE A 163 10.15 19.62 -3.81
CA ILE A 163 9.89 19.19 -2.44
C ILE A 163 10.99 18.19 -2.08
N CYS A 164 11.72 18.50 -1.02
CA CYS A 164 12.94 17.83 -0.63
C CYS A 164 12.77 17.16 0.73
N ALA A 165 13.23 15.94 0.87
CA ALA A 165 13.14 15.16 2.10
C ALA A 165 14.52 14.89 2.68
N LYS A 166 14.63 14.95 4.00
CA LYS A 166 15.78 14.39 4.72
C LYS A 166 15.39 13.05 5.30
N ARG A 167 16.21 12.04 5.06
CA ARG A 167 16.00 10.68 5.57
C ARG A 167 17.04 10.33 6.61
N GLN A 168 16.59 9.83 7.76
CA GLN A 168 17.46 9.48 8.87
C GLN A 168 16.82 8.39 9.74
N GLY A 169 17.62 7.76 10.58
CA GLY A 169 17.17 6.71 11.49
C GLY A 169 17.29 5.32 10.86
N ASP A 170 16.67 4.36 11.53
CA ASP A 170 16.66 2.97 11.11
C ASP A 170 15.58 2.74 10.03
N PRO A 171 15.88 1.92 9.02
CA PRO A 171 14.89 1.52 8.03
C PRO A 171 13.74 0.75 8.67
N PHE A 172 12.58 0.72 8.01
CA PHE A 172 11.36 0.12 8.58
C PHE A 172 11.53 -1.36 8.96
N ASN A 173 12.32 -2.12 8.19
CA ASN A 173 12.63 -3.52 8.49
C ASN A 173 13.50 -3.73 9.75
N ARG A 174 14.04 -2.66 10.34
CA ARG A 174 14.77 -2.64 11.62
C ARG A 174 14.07 -1.77 12.66
N ALA A 175 12.84 -1.32 12.39
CA ALA A 175 12.12 -0.45 13.30
C ALA A 175 11.81 -1.18 14.61
N VAL A 176 12.15 -0.55 15.73
CA VAL A 176 11.82 -1.03 17.06
C VAL A 176 10.42 -0.52 17.42
N ARG A 177 9.55 -1.40 17.91
CA ARG A 177 8.22 -1.04 18.39
C ARG A 177 8.21 -0.91 19.91
N PRO A 178 7.42 0.02 20.47
CA PRO A 178 7.27 0.08 21.90
C PRO A 178 6.44 -1.11 22.39
N THR A 179 6.74 -1.56 23.60
CA THR A 179 5.98 -2.62 24.29
C THR A 179 5.12 -2.00 25.38
N LYS A 180 3.89 -2.48 25.54
CA LYS A 180 3.00 -2.09 26.64
C LYS A 180 3.16 -3.11 27.77
N MET A 181 3.72 -2.69 28.90
CA MET A 181 3.83 -3.50 30.11
C MET A 181 3.10 -2.80 31.24
N PHE A 182 2.14 -3.49 31.87
CA PHE A 182 1.32 -2.95 32.96
C PHE A 182 0.65 -1.60 32.63
N GLY A 183 0.16 -1.46 31.40
CA GLY A 183 -0.48 -0.22 30.94
C GLY A 183 0.47 0.90 30.53
N VAL A 184 1.78 0.76 30.78
CA VAL A 184 2.79 1.75 30.40
C VAL A 184 3.43 1.34 29.08
N THR A 185 3.36 2.22 28.09
CA THR A 185 4.06 2.05 26.81
C THR A 185 5.49 2.56 26.94
N LYS A 186 6.47 1.70 26.68
CA LYS A 186 7.90 2.04 26.81
C LYS A 186 8.71 1.50 25.64
N CYS A 187 9.70 2.26 25.21
CA CYS A 187 10.75 1.79 24.32
C CYS A 187 11.90 1.10 25.07
N PRO A 188 12.66 0.21 24.43
CA PRO A 188 13.90 -0.31 24.98
C PRO A 188 14.87 0.82 25.39
N GLY A 189 15.81 0.52 26.28
CA GLY A 189 16.83 1.48 26.71
C GLY A 189 17.60 2.07 25.54
N GLY A 190 17.86 3.38 25.56
CA GLY A 190 18.52 4.12 24.47
C GLY A 190 17.56 4.63 23.38
N TYR A 191 16.28 4.30 23.45
CA TYR A 191 15.26 4.75 22.51
C TYR A 191 14.23 5.67 23.18
N LYS A 192 13.54 6.48 22.37
CA LYS A 192 12.38 7.29 22.73
C LYS A 192 11.20 6.96 21.82
N ILE A 193 9.99 7.18 22.34
CA ILE A 193 8.74 6.97 21.60
C ILE A 193 8.52 8.15 20.65
N CYS A 194 8.10 7.85 19.43
CA CYS A 194 7.60 8.79 18.44
C CYS A 194 6.23 8.32 17.93
N GLY A 195 5.41 9.27 17.46
CA GLY A 195 4.00 9.06 17.15
C GLY A 195 3.09 9.23 18.36
N SER A 196 1.78 9.10 18.16
CA SER A 196 0.74 9.24 19.19
C SER A 196 -0.34 8.16 19.02
N GLY A 197 -1.10 7.89 20.08
CA GLY A 197 -2.14 6.86 20.08
C GLY A 197 -1.68 5.53 20.68
N GLU A 198 -2.14 4.41 20.10
CA GLU A 198 -1.86 3.06 20.61
C GLU A 198 -0.41 2.62 20.29
N PRO A 199 0.15 1.63 21.01
CA PRO A 199 1.52 1.16 20.77
C PRO A 199 1.80 0.72 19.33
N LYS A 200 0.79 0.24 18.59
CA LYS A 200 0.89 -0.14 17.17
C LYS A 200 1.11 1.05 16.23
N ASP A 201 0.71 2.25 16.66
CA ASP A 201 0.84 3.51 15.92
C ASP A 201 2.09 4.29 16.34
N GLN A 202 2.80 3.78 17.36
CA GLN A 202 4.02 4.35 17.87
C GLN A 202 5.26 3.55 17.41
N TYR A 203 6.41 4.21 17.45
CA TYR A 203 7.69 3.66 17.02
C TYR A 203 8.81 4.20 17.90
N CYS A 204 9.83 3.36 18.10
CA CYS A 204 10.99 3.69 18.92
C CYS A 204 12.14 4.15 18.04
N VAL A 205 12.68 5.32 18.33
CA VAL A 205 13.89 5.85 17.67
C VAL A 205 14.97 6.11 18.70
N SER A 206 16.24 6.05 18.29
CA SER A 206 17.35 6.39 19.19
C SER A 206 17.16 7.77 19.83
N GLN A 207 17.51 7.96 21.11
CA GLN A 207 17.20 9.18 21.87
C GLN A 207 17.66 10.50 21.19
N GLY A 208 18.81 10.49 20.51
CA GLY A 208 19.34 11.66 19.77
C GLY A 208 18.81 11.85 18.34
N SER A 209 18.02 10.92 17.81
CA SER A 209 17.48 11.03 16.45
C SER A 209 16.16 11.81 16.42
N PRO A 210 15.86 12.57 15.35
CA PRO A 210 14.56 13.19 15.17
C PRO A 210 13.47 12.13 14.99
N CYS A 211 12.23 12.46 15.39
CA CYS A 211 11.09 11.59 15.10
C CYS A 211 10.76 11.62 13.60
N PRO A 212 10.40 10.48 13.00
CA PRO A 212 9.84 10.43 11.66
C PRO A 212 8.56 11.24 11.47
N ILE A 213 8.39 11.80 10.28
CA ILE A 213 7.13 12.34 9.80
C ILE A 213 6.16 11.18 9.56
N ASN A 214 4.94 11.32 10.05
CA ASN A 214 3.91 10.28 9.96
C ASN A 214 2.58 10.76 9.36
N SER A 215 2.54 12.00 8.90
CA SER A 215 1.44 12.57 8.12
C SER A 215 1.97 13.62 7.18
N ILE A 216 1.53 13.58 5.92
CA ILE A 216 1.75 14.65 4.94
C ILE A 216 0.40 14.92 4.28
N ILE A 217 0.02 16.18 4.24
CA ILE A 217 -1.21 16.68 3.63
C ILE A 217 -0.79 17.79 2.66
N ILE A 218 -1.30 17.72 1.43
CA ILE A 218 -1.14 18.79 0.44
C ILE A 218 -2.53 19.34 0.19
N SER A 219 -2.72 20.63 0.40
CA SER A 219 -4.01 21.30 0.21
C SER A 219 -3.87 22.58 -0.60
N ASP A 220 -4.93 22.91 -1.33
CA ASP A 220 -5.08 24.15 -2.08
C ASP A 220 -6.06 25.07 -1.33
N THR A 221 -5.52 26.15 -0.74
CA THR A 221 -6.29 27.14 0.03
C THR A 221 -7.25 27.93 -0.83
N SER A 222 -7.06 27.96 -2.16
CA SER A 222 -7.96 28.66 -3.08
C SER A 222 -9.21 27.84 -3.40
N SER A 223 -9.17 26.54 -3.13
CA SER A 223 -10.25 25.64 -3.51
C SER A 223 -11.32 25.62 -2.41
N THR A 224 -12.45 26.27 -2.70
CA THR A 224 -13.68 26.28 -1.87
C THR A 224 -14.36 24.91 -1.79
N PHE A 225 -13.60 23.82 -1.87
CA PHE A 225 -14.11 22.47 -1.77
C PHE A 225 -14.47 22.16 -0.31
N SER A 226 -15.68 22.59 0.03
CA SER A 226 -16.46 22.08 1.14
C SER A 226 -16.71 20.59 0.88
N ASN A 227 -15.96 19.71 1.53
CA ASN A 227 -16.32 18.29 1.70
C ASN A 227 -15.58 17.73 2.92
N THR A 228 -16.23 17.90 4.07
CA THR A 228 -16.44 16.99 5.21
C THR A 228 -15.41 15.93 5.67
N ASP A 229 -14.45 15.47 4.87
CA ASP A 229 -13.63 14.29 5.22
C ASP A 229 -12.12 14.46 5.02
N SER A 230 -11.69 15.62 4.54
CA SER A 230 -10.28 16.02 4.55
C SER A 230 -10.17 17.39 5.19
N GLN A 231 -10.34 17.41 6.51
CA GLN A 231 -10.06 18.60 7.30
C GLN A 231 -8.57 18.90 7.14
N ILE A 232 -8.27 19.91 6.31
CA ILE A 232 -7.01 20.63 6.35
C ILE A 232 -6.80 20.98 7.82
N PRO A 233 -5.66 20.64 8.43
CA PRO A 233 -5.37 21.04 9.80
C PRO A 233 -5.64 22.53 9.92
N GLN A 234 -6.51 22.92 10.86
CA GLN A 234 -6.84 24.33 11.04
C GLN A 234 -5.57 25.15 11.24
N GLU A 235 -5.65 26.46 11.03
CA GLU A 235 -4.47 27.33 11.10
C GLU A 235 -3.67 27.14 12.40
N ASN A 236 -4.40 26.84 13.49
CA ASN A 236 -3.91 26.65 14.86
C ASN A 236 -3.67 25.18 15.26
N ASP A 237 -3.58 24.24 14.31
CA ASP A 237 -3.17 22.88 14.64
C ASP A 237 -1.65 22.82 14.82
N ASP A 238 -1.21 22.97 16.07
CA ASP A 238 0.20 22.93 16.50
C ASP A 238 0.91 21.60 16.15
N HIS A 239 0.16 20.58 15.70
CA HIS A 239 0.74 19.30 15.31
C HIS A 239 1.34 19.30 13.90
N TYR A 240 1.12 20.35 13.08
CA TYR A 240 1.59 20.41 11.71
C TYR A 240 2.58 21.54 11.45
N THR A 241 3.70 21.19 10.81
CA THR A 241 4.59 22.16 10.15
C THR A 241 4.09 22.43 8.74
N LYS A 242 3.95 23.69 8.35
CA LYS A 242 3.39 24.11 7.06
C LYS A 242 4.48 24.70 6.16
N LEU A 243 4.47 24.32 4.89
CA LEU A 243 5.32 24.84 3.83
C LEU A 243 4.43 25.40 2.72
N ASN A 244 4.61 26.68 2.40
CA ASN A 244 3.94 27.31 1.27
C ASN A 244 4.69 26.94 -0.01
N LEU A 245 4.01 26.27 -0.95
CA LEU A 245 4.62 25.81 -2.19
C LEU A 245 4.47 26.87 -3.29
N ASP A 246 3.25 27.29 -3.64
CA ASP A 246 2.96 28.42 -4.54
C ASP A 246 1.44 28.61 -4.62
N SER A 247 0.95 29.81 -4.98
CA SER A 247 -0.43 30.02 -5.45
C SER A 247 -1.54 29.48 -4.52
N GLY A 248 -1.32 29.55 -3.21
CA GLY A 248 -2.27 29.01 -2.21
C GLY A 248 -2.12 27.51 -1.94
N VAL A 249 -1.14 26.82 -2.50
CA VAL A 249 -0.87 25.41 -2.16
C VAL A 249 0.02 25.34 -0.93
N VAL A 250 -0.45 24.62 0.08
CA VAL A 250 0.24 24.38 1.35
C VAL A 250 0.50 22.89 1.51
N LEU A 251 1.75 22.55 1.81
CA LEU A 251 2.14 21.23 2.29
C LEU A 251 2.28 21.28 3.80
N ALA A 252 1.45 20.51 4.51
CA ALA A 252 1.49 20.36 5.95
C ALA A 252 2.01 18.96 6.30
N PHE A 253 2.93 18.85 7.25
CA PHE A 253 3.41 17.56 7.73
C PHE A 253 3.49 17.49 9.26
N SER A 254 3.31 16.30 9.82
CA SER A 254 3.27 16.07 11.27
C SER A 254 4.18 14.91 11.68
N TYR A 255 4.66 14.99 12.93
CA TYR A 255 5.42 13.96 13.63
C TYR A 255 4.58 13.20 14.66
N SER A 256 3.35 13.63 14.89
CA SER A 256 2.53 13.20 16.04
C SER A 256 1.07 12.94 15.67
N LYS A 257 0.75 12.67 14.40
CA LYS A 257 -0.61 12.28 14.01
C LYS A 257 -0.95 10.90 14.58
N ALA A 258 -2.09 10.77 15.24
CA ALA A 258 -2.56 9.49 15.76
C ALA A 258 -2.86 8.51 14.60
N GLY A 259 -2.46 7.25 14.74
CA GLY A 259 -2.64 6.23 13.69
C GLY A 259 -1.68 6.34 12.50
N GLY A 260 -0.79 7.33 12.47
CA GLY A 260 0.16 7.54 11.38
C GLY A 260 1.45 6.72 11.57
N LEU A 261 1.81 5.93 10.57
CA LEU A 261 3.11 5.24 10.51
C LEU A 261 4.20 6.14 9.88
N PRO A 262 5.49 5.90 10.19
CA PRO A 262 6.59 6.63 9.57
C PRO A 262 6.54 6.58 8.04
N ILE A 263 6.58 7.74 7.40
CA ILE A 263 6.54 7.84 5.94
C ILE A 263 7.95 7.64 5.41
N VAL A 264 8.11 6.67 4.52
CA VAL A 264 9.40 6.35 3.85
C VAL A 264 9.41 6.72 2.37
N ARG A 265 8.28 7.00 1.74
CA ARG A 265 8.22 7.45 0.34
C ARG A 265 6.87 8.08 0.08
N MET A 266 6.85 9.05 -0.84
CA MET A 266 5.62 9.52 -1.47
C MET A 266 5.61 9.08 -2.92
N LYS A 267 4.45 8.58 -3.36
CA LYS A 267 4.18 8.27 -4.76
C LYS A 267 2.98 9.09 -5.20
N LEU A 268 3.09 9.74 -6.36
CA LEU A 268 1.95 10.39 -6.99
C LEU A 268 1.24 9.39 -7.90
N THR A 269 -0.04 9.15 -7.64
CA THR A 269 -0.90 8.29 -8.47
C THR A 269 -2.19 9.02 -8.81
N GLU A 270 -2.76 8.69 -9.97
CA GLU A 270 -4.13 9.07 -10.35
C GLU A 270 -5.08 7.97 -9.88
N GLY A 271 -6.10 8.34 -9.11
CA GLY A 271 -6.93 7.38 -8.39
C GLY A 271 -6.23 6.80 -7.15
N GLY A 272 -6.97 5.98 -6.40
CA GLY A 272 -6.40 5.20 -5.30
C GLY A 272 -5.29 4.26 -5.78
N VAL A 273 -4.55 3.66 -4.87
CA VAL A 273 -3.59 2.60 -5.22
C VAL A 273 -4.39 1.49 -5.91
N CYS A 274 -4.14 1.24 -7.20
CA CYS A 274 -4.70 0.10 -7.91
C CYS A 274 -4.29 -1.16 -7.15
N ALA A 275 -5.24 -1.77 -6.44
CA ALA A 275 -4.98 -2.99 -5.69
C ALA A 275 -4.99 -4.20 -6.64
N ASN A 276 -5.66 -4.05 -7.78
CA ASN A 276 -5.73 -5.05 -8.83
C ASN A 276 -4.82 -4.65 -10.02
N PRO A 277 -3.96 -5.56 -10.53
CA PRO A 277 -3.14 -5.30 -11.74
C PRO A 277 -3.96 -4.99 -13.01
N GLU A 278 -5.26 -5.33 -13.06
CA GLU A 278 -6.15 -4.98 -14.16
C GLU A 278 -6.79 -3.58 -14.01
N GLU A 279 -6.70 -2.96 -12.82
CA GLU A 279 -7.14 -1.58 -12.62
C GLU A 279 -6.16 -0.65 -13.32
N VAL A 280 -6.60 -0.09 -14.44
CA VAL A 280 -5.90 1.00 -15.10
C VAL A 280 -6.31 2.29 -14.38
N GLY A 281 -5.33 3.07 -13.91
CA GLY A 281 -5.51 4.38 -13.28
C GLY A 281 -6.06 5.47 -14.22
N THR A 282 -6.92 5.10 -15.16
CA THR A 282 -7.63 6.00 -16.05
C THR A 282 -9.04 6.15 -15.52
N SER A 283 -9.34 7.23 -14.79
CA SER A 283 -10.73 7.56 -14.52
C SER A 283 -11.46 7.78 -15.85
N LYS A 284 -12.66 7.21 -16.02
CA LYS A 284 -13.56 7.59 -17.12
C LYS A 284 -13.89 9.07 -16.97
N GLY A 285 -13.17 9.91 -17.72
CA GLY A 285 -13.20 11.36 -17.60
C GLY A 285 -11.81 11.88 -17.26
N ARG A 286 -11.24 12.67 -18.16
CA ARG A 286 -9.98 13.39 -17.94
C ARG A 286 -10.14 14.31 -16.73
N TYR A 287 -9.54 13.98 -15.60
CA TYR A 287 -9.19 15.02 -14.65
C TYR A 287 -7.75 15.41 -14.95
N LEU A 288 -7.56 16.58 -15.57
CA LEU A 288 -6.24 17.22 -15.60
C LEU A 288 -5.74 17.28 -14.16
N TYR A 289 -4.65 16.56 -13.86
CA TYR A 289 -4.00 16.58 -12.56
C TYR A 289 -3.88 18.04 -12.14
N LYS A 290 -4.47 18.44 -11.01
CA LYS A 290 -4.26 19.82 -10.51
C LYS A 290 -2.77 20.10 -10.34
N LEU A 291 -1.98 19.07 -9.98
CA LEU A 291 -0.53 19.12 -9.93
C LEU A 291 0.10 19.36 -11.33
N LEU A 292 -0.43 18.76 -12.41
CA LEU A 292 0.03 19.02 -13.80
C LEU A 292 -0.57 20.28 -14.43
N ARG A 293 -1.65 20.87 -13.90
CA ARG A 293 -2.11 22.20 -14.36
C ARG A 293 -1.03 23.27 -14.17
N SER A 294 -0.12 23.08 -13.20
CA SER A 294 1.05 23.94 -13.06
C SER A 294 2.05 23.80 -14.22
N TRP A 295 2.04 22.66 -14.91
CA TRP A 295 2.95 22.31 -16.00
C TRP A 295 2.43 22.76 -17.36
N ASP A 296 1.11 22.83 -17.55
CA ASP A 296 0.49 23.43 -18.75
C ASP A 296 0.85 24.91 -18.94
N LYS A 297 1.33 25.59 -17.89
CA LYS A 297 1.87 26.97 -17.99
C LYS A 297 3.34 27.02 -18.40
N GLN A 298 4.03 25.88 -18.46
CA GLN A 298 5.46 25.78 -18.78
C GLN A 298 5.72 25.17 -20.18
N LEU A 299 4.71 24.56 -20.80
CA LEU A 299 4.70 24.13 -22.20
C LEU A 299 4.10 25.21 -23.09
#